data_AF-A0A1Y2D4Y5-F1
#
_entry.id   AF-A0A1Y2D4Y5-F1
#
_cell.length_a   1.000
_cell.length_b   1.000
_cell.length_c   1.000
_cell.angle_alpha   90.00
_cell.angle_beta   90.00
_cell.angle_gamma   90.00
#
_symmetry.space_group_name_H-M   'P 1'
#
loop_
_entity.id
_entity.type
_entity.pdbx_description
1 polymer ?
#
loop_
_entity_poly.entity_id
_entity_poly.type
_entity_poly.pdbx_seq_one_letter_code
_entity_poly.pdbx_strand_id
1 'polypeptide(L)'
;MIRFGSGPARRGIVATSSITSNSFGRTPSTYSLACHRAAVVMPVRHLSLSESRRENMKLFLSVAGKLGRTNFPEFIEHWGQKPFYRTGYALSAIAASSFFFSGFTSVVPYLISSAVAGYWYVGITDMRQVRHAVRRNYPVLGNFRYLLEGVGPEFHQYIVEGPLEGVPYTKEERSMAYRRSKPHMNHSMPFGTRLNVESVGYEWCNHSFFPTVVPHEKERTVIGGKDCLQKYSASLLNISGMSYGALSSRAVQALNKGAKMGHFYHNTGEGGLSPYHIQEGGDLVWNIGTGYFGCRTLEGKFDPVMFAEKAKLPQVKMIELKMSQGAKPGHGGLLPADKITSEISQMRNVPMGEDCASPPAHRAYPPTPQGLLSFIVKLRELSGGKPVGIKLCVGRVDELTALIHAMQSTGIKPDFITIDGGEGGTGAAPVEFSNSVGMPMMEGLILVNGLLRGAGIREDIKIIVSGKILSAFSMVRAWALGADVCNSARAFLFSLGCIQALKCNSNKCPTGITTSDPNLMQGLDVIEKSKRVYRFHNTSLHVAMELVGAMGLDDPHKLEPRHIMKRVSNTEVKTFEEMYPSVPMGSLLVGKGPKRFQLLWDEAVKNAATAP
;
A
#
# COMPACT_ATOMS: atom_id res chain seq x y z
N MET A 1 -18.71 -35.03 -53.36
CA MET A 1 -18.88 -34.00 -54.43
C MET A 1 -18.76 -32.66 -53.73
N ILE A 2 -17.79 -31.77 -53.96
CA ILE A 2 -16.96 -31.46 -55.13
C ILE A 2 -15.52 -31.19 -54.63
N ARG A 3 -14.55 -31.76 -55.35
CA ARG A 3 -13.10 -31.53 -55.28
C ARG A 3 -12.70 -30.49 -56.35
N PHE A 4 -11.46 -30.00 -56.24
CA PHE A 4 -10.49 -29.50 -57.24
C PHE A 4 -9.95 -28.12 -56.81
N GLY A 5 -8.64 -27.84 -56.75
CA GLY A 5 -7.47 -28.62 -57.16
C GLY A 5 -6.16 -27.94 -56.70
N SER A 6 -5.11 -28.74 -56.69
CA SER A 6 -3.73 -28.50 -56.26
C SER A 6 -2.81 -28.07 -57.41
N GLY A 7 -1.72 -27.35 -57.12
CA GLY A 7 -0.53 -27.29 -58.00
C GLY A 7 0.61 -26.39 -57.47
N PRO A 8 1.91 -26.68 -57.76
CA PRO A 8 2.98 -26.57 -56.75
C PRO A 8 4.26 -25.76 -57.12
N ALA A 9 5.08 -25.54 -56.09
CA ALA A 9 6.56 -25.51 -56.01
C ALA A 9 7.43 -24.53 -56.84
N ARG A 10 8.36 -23.85 -56.16
CA ARG A 10 9.78 -23.73 -56.58
C ARG A 10 10.73 -23.43 -55.40
N ARG A 11 11.92 -24.05 -55.47
CA ARG A 11 13.04 -24.10 -54.51
C ARG A 11 14.07 -22.99 -54.73
N GLY A 12 14.84 -22.69 -53.68
CA GLY A 12 16.26 -22.26 -53.65
C GLY A 12 16.66 -22.14 -52.17
N ILE A 13 17.56 -22.92 -51.53
CA ILE A 13 19.01 -23.19 -51.71
C ILE A 13 19.81 -21.87 -51.80
N VAL A 14 20.88 -21.53 -51.06
CA VAL A 14 21.73 -22.05 -49.94
C VAL A 14 22.64 -20.85 -49.55
N ALA A 15 23.11 -20.76 -48.28
CA ALA A 15 24.46 -20.33 -47.83
C ALA A 15 24.40 -19.87 -46.36
N THR A 16 24.64 -20.70 -45.34
CA THR A 16 25.94 -21.03 -44.70
C THR A 16 27.01 -19.94 -44.70
N SER A 17 27.32 -19.41 -43.51
CA SER A 17 28.71 -19.21 -43.06
C SER A 17 28.79 -19.07 -41.53
N SER A 18 29.33 -20.10 -40.90
CA SER A 18 29.83 -20.15 -39.52
C SER A 18 31.34 -19.92 -39.52
N ILE A 19 31.86 -19.01 -38.68
CA ILE A 19 33.28 -18.90 -38.27
C ILE A 19 33.25 -18.36 -36.81
N THR A 20 33.35 -19.20 -35.76
CA THR A 20 34.57 -19.57 -34.97
C THR A 20 35.38 -18.35 -34.52
N SER A 21 35.50 -17.97 -33.24
CA SER A 21 36.13 -18.62 -32.06
C SER A 21 37.31 -17.76 -31.55
N ASN A 22 37.60 -17.86 -30.25
CA ASN A 22 38.74 -17.33 -29.46
C ASN A 22 38.54 -15.96 -28.81
N SER A 23 38.48 -15.77 -27.48
CA SER A 23 39.22 -16.29 -26.30
C SER A 23 40.43 -15.43 -25.89
N PHE A 24 40.58 -15.26 -24.56
CA PHE A 24 41.59 -14.51 -23.79
C PHE A 24 41.43 -12.98 -23.77
N GLY A 25 41.51 -12.25 -22.64
CA GLY A 25 41.92 -12.56 -21.27
C GLY A 25 42.72 -11.37 -20.71
N ARG A 26 42.40 -10.96 -19.47
CA ARG A 26 43.17 -10.09 -18.54
C ARG A 26 43.09 -8.55 -18.67
N THR A 27 42.50 -7.96 -17.63
CA THR A 27 42.80 -6.66 -17.00
C THR A 27 44.13 -6.73 -16.19
N PRO A 28 44.63 -5.66 -15.52
CA PRO A 28 44.30 -4.22 -15.53
C PRO A 28 45.55 -3.30 -15.69
N SER A 29 45.37 -2.06 -16.14
CA SER A 29 46.23 -0.97 -15.65
C SER A 29 45.51 0.38 -15.68
N THR A 30 45.72 1.09 -14.58
CA THR A 30 45.31 2.45 -14.24
C THR A 30 45.93 3.50 -15.15
N TYR A 31 45.16 4.42 -15.74
CA TYR A 31 45.62 5.80 -15.98
C TYR A 31 44.46 6.82 -16.05
N SER A 32 44.68 7.86 -15.25
CA SER A 32 44.12 9.21 -15.13
C SER A 32 43.31 9.87 -16.26
N LEU A 33 42.29 10.62 -15.81
CA LEU A 33 41.60 11.80 -16.34
C LEU A 33 41.93 12.29 -17.77
N ALA A 34 40.89 12.36 -18.61
CA ALA A 34 40.55 13.54 -19.40
C ALA A 34 39.06 13.52 -19.78
N CYS A 35 38.30 14.49 -19.28
CA CYS A 35 36.87 14.64 -19.49
C CYS A 35 36.62 15.57 -20.69
N HIS A 36 36.17 15.04 -21.83
CA HIS A 36 35.61 15.82 -22.92
C HIS A 36 34.24 15.26 -23.31
N ARG A 37 33.20 16.04 -23.00
CA ARG A 37 31.80 15.79 -23.35
C ARG A 37 31.59 16.07 -24.84
N ALA A 38 31.31 15.03 -25.62
CA ALA A 38 30.61 15.15 -26.90
C ALA A 38 29.16 14.72 -26.69
N ALA A 39 28.23 15.68 -26.63
CA ALA A 39 26.81 15.42 -26.57
C ALA A 39 26.25 15.30 -28.00
N VAL A 40 25.83 14.09 -28.38
CA VAL A 40 25.04 13.83 -29.58
C VAL A 40 23.60 14.30 -29.31
N VAL A 41 23.15 15.31 -30.05
CA VAL A 41 21.78 15.83 -29.99
C VAL A 41 20.91 15.01 -30.95
N MET A 42 19.95 14.24 -30.42
CA MET A 42 18.84 13.66 -31.20
C MET A 42 17.62 14.59 -31.16
N PRO A 43 16.85 14.74 -32.26
CA PRO A 43 15.69 15.63 -32.29
C PRO A 43 14.46 14.92 -31.71
N VAL A 44 13.83 15.54 -30.69
CA VAL A 44 12.54 15.12 -30.13
C VAL A 44 11.41 15.67 -31.01
N ARG A 45 10.57 14.78 -31.58
CA ARG A 45 9.35 15.15 -32.30
C ARG A 45 8.28 15.68 -31.34
N HIS A 46 7.68 16.82 -31.70
CA HIS A 46 6.66 17.55 -30.95
C HIS A 46 5.32 16.77 -30.82
N LEU A 47 4.83 16.63 -29.59
CA LEU A 47 3.43 16.27 -29.26
C LEU A 47 2.53 17.52 -29.41
N SER A 48 1.44 17.42 -30.16
CA SER A 48 0.50 18.52 -30.40
C SER A 48 -0.44 18.75 -29.22
N LEU A 49 -0.31 19.90 -28.55
CA LEU A 49 -1.24 20.39 -27.54
C LEU A 49 -2.45 21.09 -28.20
N SER A 50 -3.65 20.89 -27.63
CA SER A 50 -4.89 21.57 -28.04
C SER A 50 -4.79 23.10 -27.91
N GLU A 51 -5.49 23.85 -28.76
CA GLU A 51 -5.37 25.31 -28.86
C GLU A 51 -5.70 26.06 -27.57
N SER A 52 -6.69 25.62 -26.79
CA SER A 52 -6.99 26.26 -25.48
C SER A 52 -5.93 25.96 -24.42
N ARG A 53 -5.20 24.84 -24.54
CA ARG A 53 -3.99 24.58 -23.72
C ARG A 53 -2.82 25.42 -24.19
N ARG A 54 -2.68 25.72 -25.49
CA ARG A 54 -1.66 26.68 -25.95
C ARG A 54 -1.92 28.08 -25.44
N GLU A 55 -3.16 28.54 -25.40
CA GLU A 55 -3.53 29.86 -24.86
C GLU A 55 -3.32 29.94 -23.34
N ASN A 56 -3.84 28.98 -22.58
CA ASN A 56 -3.67 28.97 -21.12
C ASN A 56 -2.22 28.68 -20.69
N MET A 57 -1.48 27.86 -21.45
CA MET A 57 -0.06 27.63 -21.21
C MET A 57 0.78 28.81 -21.71
N LYS A 58 0.37 29.56 -22.75
CA LYS A 58 1.01 30.83 -23.10
C LYS A 58 0.75 31.89 -22.05
N LEU A 59 -0.43 31.93 -21.43
CA LEU A 59 -0.74 32.86 -20.34
C LEU A 59 0.02 32.46 -19.06
N PHE A 60 0.04 31.18 -18.71
CA PHE A 60 0.80 30.67 -17.57
C PHE A 60 2.31 30.73 -17.81
N LEU A 61 2.81 30.48 -19.02
CA LEU A 61 4.22 30.67 -19.39
C LEU A 61 4.56 32.14 -19.67
N SER A 62 3.59 33.02 -19.91
CA SER A 62 3.81 34.48 -19.97
C SER A 62 3.95 35.04 -18.56
N VAL A 63 3.11 34.58 -17.64
CA VAL A 63 3.15 34.96 -16.22
C VAL A 63 4.33 34.28 -15.50
N ALA A 64 4.52 32.97 -15.68
CA ALA A 64 5.63 32.20 -15.12
C ALA A 64 6.93 32.38 -15.91
N GLY A 65 6.90 32.74 -17.19
CA GLY A 65 8.10 33.11 -17.96
C GLY A 65 8.57 34.52 -17.64
N LYS A 66 7.67 35.45 -17.28
CA LYS A 66 8.02 36.73 -16.66
C LYS A 66 8.52 36.58 -15.22
N LEU A 67 8.11 35.54 -14.48
CA LEU A 67 8.60 35.27 -13.12
C LEU A 67 9.76 34.27 -13.02
N GLY A 68 10.03 33.45 -14.04
CA GLY A 68 10.69 32.15 -13.85
C GLY A 68 11.86 31.83 -14.77
N ARG A 69 12.42 32.80 -15.52
CA ARG A 69 13.61 32.53 -16.34
C ARG A 69 14.84 33.41 -16.16
N THR A 70 14.88 34.37 -15.23
CA THR A 70 16.16 35.02 -14.87
C THR A 70 16.41 35.29 -13.39
N ASN A 71 15.39 35.42 -12.50
CA ASN A 71 15.68 36.08 -11.20
C ASN A 71 15.41 35.24 -9.93
N PHE A 72 14.92 34.00 -10.02
CA PHE A 72 14.66 33.22 -8.79
C PHE A 72 15.94 32.70 -8.09
N PRO A 73 17.02 32.32 -8.80
CA PRO A 73 18.31 32.03 -8.19
C PRO A 73 19.05 33.29 -7.70
N GLU A 74 18.98 34.40 -8.44
CA GLU A 74 19.65 35.66 -8.08
C GLU A 74 19.04 36.34 -6.85
N PHE A 75 17.74 36.20 -6.62
CA PHE A 75 17.07 36.83 -5.47
C PHE A 75 17.71 36.43 -4.13
N ILE A 76 18.04 35.16 -3.91
CA ILE A 76 18.54 34.71 -2.61
C ILE A 76 19.95 35.23 -2.34
N GLU A 77 20.84 35.28 -3.34
CA GLU A 77 22.22 35.74 -3.19
C GLU A 77 22.33 37.20 -2.70
N HIS A 78 21.31 38.01 -3.01
CA HIS A 78 21.26 39.43 -2.66
C HIS A 78 20.63 39.74 -1.30
N TRP A 79 20.23 38.72 -0.52
CA TRP A 79 19.47 38.90 0.74
C TRP A 79 20.17 38.37 2.00
N GLY A 80 21.50 38.29 1.99
CA GLY A 80 22.28 37.92 3.17
C GLY A 80 22.20 38.91 4.35
N GLN A 81 23.04 38.72 5.36
CA GLN A 81 23.05 39.56 6.57
C GLN A 81 23.25 41.06 6.27
N LYS A 82 24.09 41.42 5.30
CA LYS A 82 24.35 42.84 4.93
C LYS A 82 23.05 43.57 4.48
N PRO A 83 22.27 43.04 3.53
CA PRO A 83 20.93 43.52 3.19
C PRO A 83 19.95 43.63 4.36
N PHE A 84 19.97 42.66 5.29
CA PHE A 84 19.16 42.72 6.52
C PHE A 84 19.49 43.96 7.34
N TYR A 85 20.78 44.22 7.62
CA TYR A 85 21.18 45.43 8.36
C TYR A 85 20.78 46.71 7.61
N ARG A 86 21.01 46.78 6.29
CA ARG A 86 20.63 47.95 5.46
C ARG A 86 19.12 48.22 5.51
N THR A 87 18.32 47.18 5.35
CA THR A 87 16.86 47.26 5.41
C THR A 87 16.38 47.64 6.80
N GLY A 88 16.96 47.03 7.85
CA GLY A 88 16.66 47.36 9.24
C GLY A 88 16.94 48.82 9.58
N TYR A 89 18.09 49.37 9.17
CA TYR A 89 18.41 50.78 9.37
C TYR A 89 17.47 51.72 8.61
N ALA A 90 17.15 51.40 7.35
CA ALA A 90 16.18 52.18 6.57
C ALA A 90 14.79 52.20 7.21
N LEU A 91 14.31 51.03 7.67
CA LEU A 91 13.03 50.91 8.38
C LEU A 91 13.05 51.66 9.72
N SER A 92 14.16 51.62 10.46
CA SER A 92 14.32 52.41 11.69
C SER A 92 14.30 53.92 11.43
N ALA A 93 14.88 54.39 10.31
CA ALA A 93 14.81 55.80 9.92
C ALA A 93 13.38 56.22 9.52
N ILE A 94 12.63 55.36 8.82
CA ILE A 94 11.22 55.57 8.50
C ILE A 94 10.38 55.64 9.78
N ALA A 95 10.62 54.72 10.73
CA ALA A 95 9.94 54.71 12.02
C ALA A 95 10.20 56.02 12.77
N ALA A 96 11.46 56.47 12.87
CA ALA A 96 11.80 57.75 13.50
C ALA A 96 11.15 58.95 12.80
N SER A 97 11.14 58.97 11.46
CA SER A 97 10.51 60.03 10.66
C SER A 97 9.00 60.08 10.89
N SER A 98 8.34 58.94 11.11
CA SER A 98 6.89 58.91 11.37
C SER A 98 6.50 59.63 12.67
N PHE A 99 7.36 59.60 13.71
CA PHE A 99 7.18 60.41 14.92
C PHE A 99 7.28 61.91 14.66
N PHE A 100 8.15 62.31 13.73
CA PHE A 100 8.32 63.71 13.35
C PHE A 100 7.08 64.26 12.62
N PHE A 101 6.48 63.48 11.71
CA PHE A 101 5.35 63.95 10.90
C PHE A 101 3.98 63.82 11.57
N SER A 102 3.76 62.77 12.37
CA SER A 102 2.44 62.48 12.95
C SER A 102 2.34 62.73 14.45
N GLY A 103 3.45 63.14 15.08
CA GLY A 103 3.52 63.48 16.50
C GLY A 103 3.43 62.28 17.45
N PHE A 104 3.78 62.51 18.71
CA PHE A 104 3.79 61.49 19.78
C PHE A 104 2.39 61.08 20.27
N THR A 105 1.34 61.76 19.82
CA THR A 105 -0.05 61.45 20.19
C THR A 105 -0.73 60.49 19.23
N SER A 106 -0.15 60.29 18.03
CA SER A 106 -0.67 59.35 17.03
C SER A 106 -0.23 57.91 17.34
N VAL A 107 -1.12 56.94 17.10
CA VAL A 107 -0.84 55.51 17.29
C VAL A 107 0.07 54.96 16.17
N VAL A 108 0.07 55.59 14.99
CA VAL A 108 0.74 55.08 13.79
C VAL A 108 2.26 54.92 13.97
N PRO A 109 3.02 55.88 14.53
CA PRO A 109 4.45 55.72 14.75
C PRO A 109 4.82 54.58 15.71
N TYR A 110 4.00 54.35 16.74
CA TYR A 110 4.22 53.25 17.67
C TYR A 110 4.00 51.89 17.00
N LEU A 111 3.00 51.77 16.12
CA LEU A 111 2.79 50.55 15.33
C LEU A 111 3.97 50.28 14.37
N ILE A 112 4.47 51.31 13.68
CA ILE A 112 5.63 51.17 12.78
C ILE A 112 6.88 50.79 13.60
N SER A 113 7.17 51.49 14.69
CA SER A 113 8.31 51.17 15.56
C SER A 113 8.25 49.77 16.16
N SER A 114 7.07 49.30 16.58
CA SER A 114 6.92 47.95 17.11
C SER A 114 7.15 46.88 16.03
N ALA A 115 6.70 47.10 14.79
CA ALA A 115 7.00 46.22 13.66
C ALA A 115 8.51 46.18 13.34
N VAL A 116 9.19 47.32 13.39
CA VAL A 116 10.65 47.41 13.17
C VAL A 116 11.43 46.74 14.30
N ALA A 117 11.00 46.92 15.56
CA ALA A 117 11.57 46.21 16.70
C ALA A 117 11.41 44.70 16.56
N GLY A 118 10.23 44.23 16.10
CA GLY A 118 9.98 42.83 15.78
C GLY A 118 10.92 42.29 14.68
N TYR A 119 11.15 43.06 13.61
CA TYR A 119 12.09 42.71 12.54
C TYR A 119 13.52 42.51 13.08
N TRP A 120 14.02 43.45 13.89
CA TRP A 120 15.33 43.32 14.52
C TRP A 120 15.42 42.15 15.48
N TYR A 121 14.39 41.95 16.31
CA TYR A 121 14.33 40.85 17.27
C TYR A 121 14.39 39.49 16.55
N VAL A 122 13.55 39.28 15.54
CA VAL A 122 13.53 38.03 14.76
C VAL A 122 14.85 37.86 14.01
N GLY A 123 15.38 38.90 13.37
CA GLY A 123 16.63 38.81 12.64
C GLY A 123 17.85 38.50 13.52
N ILE A 124 17.96 39.13 14.69
CA ILE A 124 19.05 38.86 15.64
C ILE A 124 18.93 37.45 16.22
N THR A 125 17.71 37.01 16.57
CA THR A 125 17.49 35.63 17.05
C THR A 125 17.84 34.59 15.98
N ASP A 126 17.49 34.85 14.71
CA ASP A 126 17.86 34.02 13.56
C ASP A 126 19.37 33.93 13.31
N MET A 127 20.12 35.01 13.54
CA MET A 127 21.58 35.04 13.40
C MET A 127 22.30 34.35 14.56
N ARG A 128 21.73 34.40 15.76
CA ARG A 128 22.31 33.79 16.97
C ARG A 128 22.04 32.29 17.07
N GLN A 129 20.94 31.80 16.50
CA GLN A 129 20.65 30.37 16.54
C GLN A 129 21.64 29.56 15.66
N VAL A 130 21.94 28.34 16.09
CA VAL A 130 22.93 27.46 15.45
C VAL A 130 22.32 26.27 14.69
N ARG A 131 20.99 26.09 14.73
CA ARG A 131 20.29 24.90 14.23
C ARG A 131 19.98 24.96 12.73
N HIS A 132 19.72 26.15 12.18
CA HIS A 132 19.30 26.34 10.79
C HIS A 132 20.25 27.29 10.06
N ALA A 133 21.08 26.74 9.17
CA ALA A 133 22.03 27.55 8.38
C ALA A 133 21.32 28.61 7.50
N VAL A 134 20.15 28.29 6.94
CA VAL A 134 19.40 29.21 6.07
C VAL A 134 18.89 30.43 6.84
N ARG A 135 18.27 30.25 8.01
CA ARG A 135 17.84 31.37 8.87
C ARG A 135 19.01 32.24 9.32
N ARG A 136 20.16 31.63 9.59
CA ARG A 136 21.36 32.33 10.02
C ARG A 136 22.00 33.18 8.91
N ASN A 137 21.99 32.67 7.68
CA ASN A 137 22.53 33.38 6.52
C ASN A 137 21.57 34.44 5.98
N TYR A 138 20.26 34.20 6.11
CA TYR A 138 19.17 35.04 5.59
C TYR A 138 18.17 35.37 6.72
N PRO A 139 18.50 36.32 7.62
CA PRO A 139 17.66 36.64 8.79
C PRO A 139 16.28 37.14 8.37
N VAL A 140 15.23 36.79 9.14
CA VAL A 140 13.82 37.09 8.84
C VAL A 140 13.28 36.33 7.62
N LEU A 141 13.90 36.47 6.44
CA LEU A 141 13.47 35.84 5.19
C LEU A 141 13.58 34.32 5.20
N GLY A 142 14.59 33.77 5.87
CA GLY A 142 14.74 32.32 6.02
C GLY A 142 13.53 31.67 6.70
N ASN A 143 12.80 32.39 7.57
CA ASN A 143 11.57 31.87 8.18
C ASN A 143 10.45 31.66 7.15
N PHE A 144 10.40 32.48 6.10
CA PHE A 144 9.40 32.37 5.05
C PHE A 144 9.55 31.05 4.28
N ARG A 145 10.79 30.60 4.06
CA ARG A 145 11.06 29.27 3.49
C ARG A 145 10.44 28.17 4.35
N TYR A 146 10.73 28.15 5.66
CA TYR A 146 10.24 27.10 6.55
C TYR A 146 8.72 27.18 6.76
N LEU A 147 8.13 28.37 6.71
CA LEU A 147 6.68 28.56 6.67
C LEU A 147 6.09 27.93 5.40
N LEU A 148 6.63 28.24 4.22
CA LEU A 148 6.18 27.69 2.95
C LEU A 148 6.43 26.18 2.82
N GLU A 149 7.55 25.67 3.35
CA GLU A 149 7.81 24.23 3.44
C GLU A 149 6.78 23.53 4.34
N GLY A 150 6.30 24.22 5.39
CA GLY A 150 5.32 23.68 6.33
C GLY A 150 3.89 23.58 5.78
N VAL A 151 3.48 24.46 4.85
CA VAL A 151 2.13 24.44 4.25
C VAL A 151 2.13 23.97 2.78
N GLY A 152 3.31 23.91 2.17
CA GLY A 152 3.51 23.57 0.76
C GLY A 152 2.89 22.23 0.34
N PRO A 153 3.08 21.13 1.09
CA PRO A 153 2.49 19.84 0.75
C PRO A 153 0.96 19.88 0.67
N GLU A 154 0.31 20.54 1.63
CA GLU A 154 -1.14 20.69 1.68
C GLU A 154 -1.65 21.57 0.52
N PHE A 155 -0.99 22.70 0.24
CA PHE A 155 -1.33 23.56 -0.90
C PHE A 155 -1.19 22.82 -2.23
N HIS A 156 -0.13 22.02 -2.39
CA HIS A 156 0.09 21.23 -3.59
C HIS A 156 -1.05 20.24 -3.82
N GLN A 157 -1.47 19.51 -2.78
CA GLN A 157 -2.55 18.52 -2.87
C GLN A 157 -3.90 19.11 -3.32
N TYR A 158 -4.25 20.33 -2.87
CA TYR A 158 -5.55 20.93 -3.16
C TYR A 158 -5.56 21.80 -4.42
N ILE A 159 -4.51 22.57 -4.65
CA ILE A 159 -4.46 23.57 -5.74
C ILE A 159 -3.77 23.02 -7.00
N VAL A 160 -2.72 22.21 -6.83
CA VAL A 160 -1.82 21.84 -7.94
C VAL A 160 -2.10 20.42 -8.44
N GLU A 161 -2.34 19.47 -7.54
CA GLU A 161 -2.45 18.05 -7.86
C GLU A 161 -3.56 17.75 -8.88
N GLY A 162 -3.15 17.23 -10.04
CA GLY A 162 -4.05 16.78 -11.09
C GLY A 162 -4.85 15.53 -10.68
N PRO A 163 -5.95 15.21 -11.39
CA PRO A 163 -6.80 14.06 -11.04
C PRO A 163 -6.11 12.69 -11.06
N LEU A 164 -5.15 12.50 -11.96
CA LEU A 164 -4.36 11.26 -12.13
C LEU A 164 -2.99 11.33 -11.44
N GLU A 165 -2.76 12.40 -10.66
CA GLU A 165 -1.53 12.60 -9.89
C GLU A 165 -1.80 12.31 -8.41
N GLY A 166 -0.72 12.22 -7.62
CA GLY A 166 -0.77 11.92 -6.19
C GLY A 166 -0.16 10.55 -5.86
N VAL A 167 0.69 10.51 -4.85
CA VAL A 167 1.29 9.28 -4.30
C VAL A 167 0.96 9.17 -2.81
N PRO A 168 0.69 7.96 -2.28
CA PRO A 168 0.68 6.66 -2.96
C PRO A 168 -0.61 6.32 -3.75
N TYR A 169 -1.69 7.10 -3.59
CA TYR A 169 -2.90 7.03 -4.41
C TYR A 169 -3.17 8.36 -5.08
N THR A 170 -3.73 8.27 -6.28
CA THR A 170 -4.15 9.41 -7.07
C THR A 170 -5.38 10.09 -6.48
N LYS A 171 -5.62 11.35 -6.82
CA LYS A 171 -6.86 12.04 -6.46
C LYS A 171 -8.11 11.29 -6.92
N GLU A 172 -8.11 10.74 -8.12
CA GLU A 172 -9.25 10.00 -8.68
C GLU A 172 -9.57 8.72 -7.90
N GLU A 173 -8.55 7.95 -7.48
CA GLU A 173 -8.74 6.77 -6.63
C GLU A 173 -9.31 7.16 -5.26
N ARG A 174 -8.79 8.22 -4.64
CA ARG A 174 -9.32 8.72 -3.35
C ARG A 174 -10.76 9.19 -3.49
N SER A 175 -11.05 9.98 -4.53
CA SER A 175 -12.40 10.45 -4.86
C SER A 175 -13.36 9.31 -5.17
N MET A 176 -12.91 8.22 -5.79
CA MET A 176 -13.72 7.01 -6.00
C MET A 176 -14.16 6.41 -4.67
N ALA A 177 -13.22 6.20 -3.73
CA ALA A 177 -13.55 5.69 -2.41
C ALA A 177 -14.51 6.62 -1.65
N TYR A 178 -14.32 7.95 -1.75
CA TYR A 178 -15.22 8.91 -1.12
C TYR A 178 -16.64 8.85 -1.71
N ARG A 179 -16.77 8.82 -3.05
CA ARG A 179 -18.07 8.74 -3.73
C ARG A 179 -18.82 7.47 -3.36
N ARG A 180 -18.15 6.32 -3.36
CA ARG A 180 -18.75 5.03 -2.95
C ARG A 180 -19.15 5.00 -1.47
N SER A 181 -18.52 5.82 -0.63
CA SER A 181 -18.81 5.85 0.81
C SER A 181 -19.94 6.81 1.20
N LYS A 182 -20.17 7.90 0.44
CA LYS A 182 -21.11 8.97 0.81
C LYS A 182 -22.50 8.71 0.23
N PRO A 183 -23.58 8.99 0.97
CA PRO A 183 -24.93 8.94 0.41
C PRO A 183 -25.11 10.07 -0.62
N HIS A 184 -25.94 9.85 -1.64
CA HIS A 184 -26.35 10.85 -2.65
C HIS A 184 -25.24 11.43 -3.54
N MET A 185 -24.07 10.79 -3.63
CA MET A 185 -23.09 11.13 -4.68
C MET A 185 -23.34 10.27 -5.92
N ASN A 186 -23.49 10.91 -7.09
CA ASN A 186 -23.56 10.19 -8.36
C ASN A 186 -22.28 9.36 -8.55
N HIS A 187 -22.46 8.04 -8.69
CA HIS A 187 -21.37 7.10 -8.93
C HIS A 187 -20.90 7.13 -10.39
N SER A 188 -21.64 7.81 -11.28
CA SER A 188 -21.26 8.04 -12.66
C SER A 188 -20.23 9.16 -12.80
N MET A 189 -19.29 8.98 -13.72
CA MET A 189 -18.40 10.04 -14.19
C MET A 189 -18.87 10.50 -15.56
N PRO A 190 -19.05 11.81 -15.80
CA PRO A 190 -19.32 12.33 -17.14
C PRO A 190 -18.04 12.31 -18.00
N PHE A 191 -18.19 12.49 -19.31
CA PHE A 191 -17.10 12.74 -20.28
C PHE A 191 -16.21 11.55 -20.68
N GLY A 192 -16.34 10.39 -20.03
CA GLY A 192 -15.69 9.14 -20.47
C GLY A 192 -14.28 8.89 -19.91
N THR A 193 -13.51 8.01 -20.58
CA THR A 193 -12.21 7.51 -20.11
C THR A 193 -11.17 8.63 -20.02
N ARG A 194 -10.57 8.79 -18.83
CA ARG A 194 -9.52 9.79 -18.58
C ARG A 194 -8.10 9.23 -18.66
N LEU A 195 -7.96 7.92 -18.51
CA LEU A 195 -6.68 7.23 -18.58
C LEU A 195 -6.18 7.18 -20.02
N ASN A 196 -4.85 7.21 -20.20
CA ASN A 196 -4.25 7.01 -21.51
C ASN A 196 -4.27 5.51 -21.88
N VAL A 197 -5.23 5.12 -22.71
CA VAL A 197 -5.42 3.73 -23.16
C VAL A 197 -4.29 3.19 -24.06
N GLU A 198 -3.48 4.10 -24.61
CA GLU A 198 -2.32 3.76 -25.45
C GLU A 198 -1.04 3.57 -24.62
N SER A 199 -1.06 3.93 -23.32
CA SER A 199 0.11 3.81 -22.46
C SER A 199 0.46 2.35 -22.18
N VAL A 200 1.76 2.05 -22.25
CA VAL A 200 2.30 0.75 -21.81
C VAL A 200 1.93 0.53 -20.34
N GLY A 201 1.39 -0.63 -20.04
CA GLY A 201 0.88 -0.98 -18.71
C GLY A 201 -0.63 -0.73 -18.53
N TYR A 202 -1.33 -0.15 -19.51
CA TYR A 202 -2.79 -0.04 -19.44
C TYR A 202 -3.43 -1.44 -19.42
N GLU A 203 -4.34 -1.63 -18.47
CA GLU A 203 -5.02 -2.90 -18.18
C GLU A 203 -6.54 -2.71 -18.36
N TRP A 204 -7.22 -3.69 -18.96
CA TRP A 204 -8.67 -3.70 -19.12
C TRP A 204 -9.23 -5.12 -19.19
N CYS A 205 -10.55 -5.27 -19.06
CA CYS A 205 -11.27 -6.50 -19.37
C CYS A 205 -12.18 -6.28 -20.59
N ASN A 206 -12.38 -7.33 -21.38
CA ASN A 206 -13.29 -7.28 -22.52
C ASN A 206 -14.71 -7.66 -22.07
N HIS A 207 -15.71 -6.94 -22.57
CA HIS A 207 -17.11 -7.28 -22.33
C HIS A 207 -17.59 -8.37 -23.29
N SER A 208 -18.60 -9.13 -22.86
CA SER A 208 -19.32 -10.10 -23.67
C SER A 208 -20.41 -9.39 -24.47
N PHE A 209 -20.71 -9.89 -25.68
CA PHE A 209 -21.95 -9.53 -26.40
C PHE A 209 -23.21 -10.01 -25.67
N PHE A 210 -23.06 -11.00 -24.79
CA PHE A 210 -24.12 -11.57 -23.96
C PHE A 210 -23.74 -11.39 -22.48
N PRO A 211 -23.92 -10.19 -21.90
CA PRO A 211 -23.65 -9.97 -20.50
C PRO A 211 -24.65 -10.74 -19.62
N THR A 212 -24.19 -11.10 -18.42
CA THR A 212 -24.94 -11.84 -17.42
C THR A 212 -25.11 -11.02 -16.14
N VAL A 213 -26.03 -11.43 -15.28
CA VAL A 213 -26.16 -10.87 -13.93
C VAL A 213 -25.57 -11.87 -12.95
N VAL A 214 -24.61 -11.43 -12.14
CA VAL A 214 -24.02 -12.26 -11.09
C VAL A 214 -24.92 -12.19 -9.84
N PRO A 215 -25.43 -13.32 -9.32
CA PRO A 215 -26.24 -13.34 -8.11
C PRO A 215 -25.46 -12.90 -6.86
N HIS A 216 -26.10 -12.22 -5.92
CA HIS A 216 -25.48 -11.77 -4.65
C HIS A 216 -24.89 -12.92 -3.83
N GLU A 217 -25.43 -14.14 -3.95
CA GLU A 217 -24.92 -15.35 -3.29
C GLU A 217 -23.46 -15.66 -3.66
N LYS A 218 -23.02 -15.20 -4.84
CA LYS A 218 -21.68 -15.40 -5.37
C LYS A 218 -20.66 -14.38 -4.87
N GLU A 219 -21.07 -13.39 -4.06
CA GLU A 219 -20.18 -12.41 -3.44
C GLU A 219 -19.40 -12.95 -2.23
N ARG A 220 -19.43 -14.27 -2.01
CA ARG A 220 -18.85 -14.92 -0.84
C ARG A 220 -18.11 -16.20 -1.20
N THR A 221 -17.16 -16.59 -0.35
CA THR A 221 -16.45 -17.86 -0.44
C THR A 221 -16.23 -18.46 0.95
N VAL A 222 -16.17 -19.78 1.04
CA VAL A 222 -15.98 -20.49 2.31
C VAL A 222 -14.49 -20.67 2.58
N ILE A 223 -14.04 -20.23 3.76
CA ILE A 223 -12.68 -20.43 4.29
C ILE A 223 -12.75 -21.47 5.41
N GLY A 224 -11.84 -22.44 5.37
CA GLY A 224 -11.77 -23.56 6.29
C GLY A 224 -11.80 -24.90 5.57
N GLY A 225 -10.69 -25.63 5.63
CA GLY A 225 -10.52 -26.94 5.00
C GLY A 225 -11.25 -28.05 5.75
N LYS A 226 -10.87 -29.31 5.47
CA LYS A 226 -11.43 -30.51 6.12
C LYS A 226 -11.20 -30.54 7.64
N ASP A 227 -10.12 -29.92 8.11
CA ASP A 227 -9.72 -29.94 9.52
C ASP A 227 -10.43 -28.86 10.36
N CYS A 228 -11.21 -27.98 9.72
CA CYS A 228 -11.99 -26.95 10.40
C CYS A 228 -13.35 -27.47 10.87
N LEU A 229 -13.66 -27.23 12.15
CA LEU A 229 -14.98 -27.49 12.73
C LEU A 229 -15.93 -26.30 12.53
N GLN A 230 -15.39 -25.09 12.38
CA GLN A 230 -16.15 -23.84 12.31
C GLN A 230 -15.78 -23.03 11.05
N LYS A 231 -16.12 -23.55 9.87
CA LYS A 231 -15.86 -22.86 8.59
C LYS A 231 -16.52 -21.47 8.56
N TYR A 232 -15.89 -20.54 7.84
CA TYR A 232 -16.36 -19.16 7.74
C TYR A 232 -16.72 -18.79 6.31
N SER A 233 -17.93 -18.27 6.09
CA SER A 233 -18.33 -17.67 4.80
C SER A 233 -17.83 -16.23 4.77
N ALA A 234 -16.72 -15.97 4.07
CA ALA A 234 -16.15 -14.64 3.91
C ALA A 234 -16.76 -13.92 2.71
N SER A 235 -16.96 -12.60 2.84
CA SER A 235 -17.20 -11.74 1.68
C SER A 235 -15.96 -11.71 0.78
N LEU A 236 -16.10 -11.48 -0.53
CA LEU A 236 -14.95 -11.36 -1.43
C LEU A 236 -14.12 -10.08 -1.22
N LEU A 237 -14.64 -9.10 -0.49
CA LEU A 237 -13.92 -7.88 -0.05
C LEU A 237 -14.04 -7.73 1.47
N ASN A 238 -12.92 -7.57 2.19
CA ASN A 238 -12.93 -7.34 3.64
C ASN A 238 -11.88 -6.31 4.09
N ILE A 239 -11.94 -5.92 5.36
CA ILE A 239 -11.00 -4.96 5.95
C ILE A 239 -9.71 -5.69 6.34
N SER A 240 -8.57 -5.25 5.78
CA SER A 240 -7.24 -5.78 6.10
C SER A 240 -6.76 -5.32 7.49
N GLY A 241 -5.83 -6.08 8.07
CA GLY A 241 -5.35 -5.88 9.44
C GLY A 241 -4.74 -4.51 9.71
N MET A 242 -5.37 -3.74 10.61
CA MET A 242 -4.87 -2.46 11.10
C MET A 242 -5.06 -2.38 12.62
N SER A 243 -3.96 -2.17 13.35
CA SER A 243 -3.95 -2.31 14.80
C SER A 243 -4.64 -1.15 15.54
N TYR A 244 -5.39 -1.49 16.60
CA TYR A 244 -5.69 -0.52 17.65
C TYR A 244 -4.38 0.01 18.26
N GLY A 245 -4.25 1.33 18.41
CA GLY A 245 -3.02 2.02 18.77
C GLY A 245 -2.32 2.67 17.56
N ALA A 246 -2.44 2.09 16.37
CA ALA A 246 -2.18 2.81 15.12
C ALA A 246 -3.45 3.54 14.64
N LEU A 247 -4.60 2.91 14.84
CA LEU A 247 -5.93 3.50 14.69
C LEU A 247 -6.47 3.97 16.05
N SER A 248 -7.28 5.02 16.02
CA SER A 248 -8.09 5.48 17.14
C SER A 248 -9.18 4.47 17.51
N SER A 249 -9.68 4.53 18.75
CA SER A 249 -10.80 3.69 19.20
C SER A 249 -12.05 3.89 18.34
N ARG A 250 -12.37 5.14 17.99
CA ARG A 250 -13.52 5.49 17.15
C ARG A 250 -13.38 4.96 15.73
N ALA A 251 -12.16 4.93 15.16
CA ALA A 251 -11.92 4.34 13.84
C ALA A 251 -12.15 2.82 13.87
N VAL A 252 -11.65 2.13 14.90
CA VAL A 252 -11.85 0.69 15.09
C VAL A 252 -13.33 0.34 15.24
N GLN A 253 -14.07 1.08 16.08
CA GLN A 253 -15.51 0.91 16.24
C GLN A 253 -16.26 1.15 14.93
N ALA A 254 -15.97 2.24 14.21
CA ALA A 254 -16.63 2.55 12.95
C ALA A 254 -16.41 1.45 11.89
N LEU A 255 -15.18 0.91 11.81
CA LEU A 255 -14.83 -0.19 10.92
C LEU A 255 -15.60 -1.47 11.28
N ASN A 256 -15.57 -1.89 12.55
CA ASN A 256 -16.27 -3.11 12.98
C ASN A 256 -17.79 -2.99 12.85
N LYS A 257 -18.36 -1.83 13.20
CA LYS A 257 -19.79 -1.56 13.01
C LYS A 257 -20.20 -1.61 11.55
N GLY A 258 -19.40 -1.03 10.65
CA GLY A 258 -19.65 -1.13 9.21
C GLY A 258 -19.52 -2.57 8.69
N ALA A 259 -18.57 -3.33 9.21
CA ALA A 259 -18.37 -4.75 8.92
C ALA A 259 -19.57 -5.60 9.34
N LYS A 260 -20.13 -5.34 10.52
CA LYS A 260 -21.38 -5.96 10.99
C LYS A 260 -22.55 -5.67 10.07
N MET A 261 -22.72 -4.41 9.65
CA MET A 261 -23.81 -4.00 8.76
C MET A 261 -23.76 -4.70 7.40
N GLY A 262 -22.56 -4.97 6.87
CA GLY A 262 -22.37 -5.61 5.56
C GLY A 262 -22.02 -7.09 5.60
N HIS A 263 -22.01 -7.73 6.78
CA HIS A 263 -21.64 -9.13 6.96
C HIS A 263 -20.27 -9.48 6.33
N PHE A 264 -19.27 -8.63 6.51
CA PHE A 264 -17.87 -8.87 6.15
C PHE A 264 -17.00 -8.78 7.40
N TYR A 265 -15.77 -9.30 7.35
CA TYR A 265 -14.92 -9.30 8.53
C TYR A 265 -14.04 -8.04 8.66
N HIS A 266 -13.67 -7.75 9.90
CA HIS A 266 -12.65 -6.77 10.25
C HIS A 266 -11.43 -7.48 10.86
N ASN A 267 -10.27 -7.38 10.20
CA ASN A 267 -9.03 -7.91 10.74
C ASN A 267 -8.41 -6.93 11.76
N THR A 268 -8.08 -7.43 12.96
CA THR A 268 -7.63 -6.60 14.11
C THR A 268 -6.26 -5.96 13.93
N GLY A 269 -5.47 -6.42 12.96
CA GLY A 269 -4.03 -6.15 12.91
C GLY A 269 -3.30 -6.68 14.15
N GLU A 270 -2.02 -6.33 14.29
CA GLU A 270 -1.11 -6.91 15.30
C GLU A 270 -1.30 -6.38 16.72
N GLY A 271 -2.15 -5.38 16.92
CA GLY A 271 -2.25 -4.65 18.19
C GLY A 271 -2.98 -5.41 19.31
N GLY A 272 -3.31 -6.68 19.09
CA GLY A 272 -4.18 -7.47 19.94
C GLY A 272 -5.67 -7.23 19.67
N LEU A 273 -6.50 -7.98 20.38
CA LEU A 273 -7.95 -7.90 20.32
C LEU A 273 -8.47 -6.92 21.39
N SER A 274 -8.78 -5.69 20.99
CA SER A 274 -9.30 -4.65 21.92
C SER A 274 -10.83 -4.72 22.09
N PRO A 275 -11.38 -4.19 23.20
CA PRO A 275 -12.83 -4.08 23.41
C PRO A 275 -13.53 -3.31 22.29
N TYR A 276 -12.86 -2.32 21.68
CA TYR A 276 -13.40 -1.56 20.54
C TYR A 276 -13.67 -2.40 19.29
N HIS A 277 -12.97 -3.53 19.13
CA HIS A 277 -13.28 -4.50 18.07
C HIS A 277 -14.52 -5.34 18.41
N ILE A 278 -14.75 -5.61 19.70
CA ILE A 278 -15.78 -6.55 20.18
C ILE A 278 -17.14 -5.85 20.35
N GLN A 279 -17.14 -4.61 20.85
CA GLN A 279 -18.33 -3.85 21.26
C GLN A 279 -19.41 -3.77 20.20
N GLU A 280 -19.04 -3.56 18.93
CA GLU A 280 -20.02 -3.38 17.86
C GLU A 280 -20.56 -4.73 17.37
N GLY A 281 -19.82 -5.83 17.58
CA GLY A 281 -20.27 -7.20 17.34
C GLY A 281 -20.17 -7.70 15.89
N GLY A 282 -19.34 -7.06 15.05
CA GLY A 282 -19.01 -7.55 13.72
C GLY A 282 -17.99 -8.68 13.74
N ASP A 283 -17.94 -9.47 12.67
CA ASP A 283 -17.01 -10.58 12.52
C ASP A 283 -15.55 -10.10 12.50
N LEU A 284 -14.67 -10.88 13.14
CA LEU A 284 -13.27 -10.54 13.31
C LEU A 284 -12.34 -11.63 12.78
N VAL A 285 -11.23 -11.18 12.19
CA VAL A 285 -10.02 -12.01 12.02
C VAL A 285 -9.02 -11.54 13.05
N TRP A 286 -8.69 -12.40 14.01
CA TRP A 286 -7.69 -12.05 15.01
C TRP A 286 -6.30 -12.27 14.44
N ASN A 287 -5.60 -11.17 14.19
CA ASN A 287 -4.27 -11.19 13.59
C ASN A 287 -3.18 -11.12 14.66
N ILE A 288 -2.32 -12.14 14.69
CA ILE A 288 -1.30 -12.33 15.70
C ILE A 288 0.07 -12.08 15.08
N GLY A 289 0.73 -11.01 15.50
CA GLY A 289 2.12 -10.70 15.12
C GLY A 289 3.13 -11.36 16.07
N THR A 290 4.41 -11.12 15.82
CA THR A 290 5.54 -11.67 16.58
C THR A 290 5.61 -11.22 18.03
N GLY A 291 5.00 -10.07 18.36
CA GLY A 291 4.86 -9.58 19.72
C GLY A 291 3.79 -10.30 20.55
N TYR A 292 2.97 -11.16 19.93
CA TYR A 292 1.87 -11.92 20.55
C TYR A 292 0.93 -11.04 21.40
N PHE A 293 0.71 -9.79 21.00
CA PHE A 293 -0.10 -8.85 21.77
C PHE A 293 -1.52 -9.38 21.98
N GLY A 294 -1.92 -9.39 23.25
CA GLY A 294 -3.20 -9.95 23.67
C GLY A 294 -3.21 -11.47 23.84
N CYS A 295 -2.10 -12.18 23.64
CA CYS A 295 -1.95 -13.61 23.94
C CYS A 295 -0.50 -13.95 24.32
N ARG A 296 0.09 -13.13 25.18
CA ARG A 296 1.49 -13.25 25.60
C ARG A 296 1.61 -13.31 27.12
N THR A 297 2.72 -13.87 27.59
CA THR A 297 3.22 -13.65 28.95
C THR A 297 3.90 -12.28 29.04
N LEU A 298 4.21 -11.82 30.27
CA LEU A 298 4.92 -10.55 30.47
C LEU A 298 6.31 -10.57 29.80
N GLU A 299 6.97 -11.72 29.80
CA GLU A 299 8.26 -11.96 29.13
C GLU A 299 8.15 -12.01 27.59
N GLY A 300 6.93 -11.94 27.04
CA GLY A 300 6.70 -11.91 25.60
C GLY A 300 6.68 -13.25 24.90
N LYS A 301 6.51 -14.34 25.66
CA LYS A 301 6.23 -15.67 25.10
C LYS A 301 4.75 -15.82 24.78
N PHE A 302 4.40 -16.69 23.84
CA PHE A 302 3.00 -17.02 23.55
C PHE A 302 2.33 -17.69 24.75
N ASP A 303 1.14 -17.20 25.11
CA ASP A 303 0.31 -17.75 26.19
C ASP A 303 -0.89 -18.52 25.58
N PRO A 304 -0.93 -19.87 25.70
CA PRO A 304 -1.99 -20.68 25.12
C PRO A 304 -3.35 -20.52 25.82
N VAL A 305 -3.37 -20.18 27.11
CA VAL A 305 -4.61 -20.02 27.88
C VAL A 305 -5.30 -18.73 27.44
N MET A 306 -4.56 -17.62 27.47
CA MET A 306 -5.07 -16.32 27.03
C MET A 306 -5.46 -16.33 25.56
N PHE A 307 -4.70 -17.05 24.72
CA PHE A 307 -5.08 -17.27 23.32
C PHE A 307 -6.42 -18.00 23.22
N ALA A 308 -6.58 -19.14 23.89
CA ALA A 308 -7.79 -19.95 23.79
C ALA A 308 -9.05 -19.19 24.25
N GLU A 309 -8.97 -18.41 25.33
CA GLU A 309 -10.07 -17.59 25.84
C GLU A 309 -10.56 -16.59 24.78
N LYS A 310 -9.65 -15.82 24.18
CA LYS A 310 -9.99 -14.81 23.17
C LYS A 310 -10.35 -15.42 21.83
N ALA A 311 -9.64 -16.46 21.40
CA ALA A 311 -9.88 -17.13 20.13
C ALA A 311 -11.25 -17.80 20.07
N LYS A 312 -11.80 -18.26 21.22
CA LYS A 312 -13.13 -18.89 21.30
C LYS A 312 -14.29 -17.90 21.29
N LEU A 313 -14.05 -16.60 21.45
CA LEU A 313 -15.11 -15.59 21.36
C LEU A 313 -15.91 -15.71 20.04
N PRO A 314 -17.24 -15.61 20.07
CA PRO A 314 -18.09 -15.86 18.89
C PRO A 314 -17.85 -14.86 17.76
N GLN A 315 -17.38 -13.65 18.06
CA GLN A 315 -17.01 -12.63 17.07
C GLN A 315 -15.72 -12.98 16.32
N VAL A 316 -14.80 -13.72 16.92
CA VAL A 316 -13.56 -14.15 16.26
C VAL A 316 -13.92 -15.32 15.34
N LYS A 317 -13.80 -15.13 14.03
CA LYS A 317 -14.16 -16.13 13.02
C LYS A 317 -12.95 -16.86 12.45
N MET A 318 -11.81 -16.19 12.38
CA MET A 318 -10.57 -16.77 11.85
C MET A 318 -9.36 -16.25 12.62
N ILE A 319 -8.27 -17.01 12.59
CA ILE A 319 -6.98 -16.64 13.17
C ILE A 319 -5.98 -16.45 12.04
N GLU A 320 -5.29 -15.31 12.01
CA GLU A 320 -4.24 -15.01 11.04
C GLU A 320 -2.91 -14.84 11.76
N LEU A 321 -1.97 -15.74 11.51
CA LEU A 321 -0.60 -15.62 12.01
C LEU A 321 0.23 -14.77 11.05
N LYS A 322 0.62 -13.57 11.46
CA LYS A 322 1.34 -12.64 10.61
C LYS A 322 2.85 -12.89 10.65
N MET A 323 3.37 -13.48 9.59
CA MET A 323 4.79 -13.68 9.36
C MET A 323 5.49 -12.37 8.96
N SER A 324 4.85 -11.58 8.09
CA SER A 324 5.37 -10.27 7.66
C SER A 324 4.25 -9.38 7.10
N GLN A 325 4.55 -8.08 6.91
CA GLN A 325 3.68 -7.13 6.20
C GLN A 325 4.44 -6.47 5.06
N GLY A 326 3.72 -6.05 4.02
CA GLY A 326 4.32 -5.42 2.83
C GLY A 326 5.19 -4.19 3.11
N ALA A 327 4.75 -3.30 3.99
CA ALA A 327 5.45 -2.03 4.21
C ALA A 327 6.76 -2.13 5.03
N LYS A 328 6.96 -3.25 5.73
CA LYS A 328 8.16 -3.51 6.53
C LYS A 328 8.38 -5.02 6.77
N PRO A 329 8.68 -5.79 5.71
CA PRO A 329 8.93 -7.22 5.87
C PRO A 329 10.17 -7.46 6.73
N GLY A 330 10.15 -8.47 7.59
CA GLY A 330 11.28 -8.83 8.46
C GLY A 330 11.55 -7.89 9.64
N HIS A 331 10.70 -6.88 9.86
CA HIS A 331 10.84 -5.96 10.99
C HIS A 331 9.63 -6.05 11.94
N GLY A 332 9.90 -6.17 13.23
CA GLY A 332 8.88 -6.12 14.27
C GLY A 332 8.31 -4.71 14.45
N GLY A 333 7.11 -4.61 15.04
CA GLY A 333 6.61 -3.32 15.52
C GLY A 333 7.34 -2.86 16.78
N LEU A 334 7.66 -1.57 16.89
CA LEU A 334 8.01 -0.92 18.15
C LEU A 334 6.78 -0.19 18.66
N LEU A 335 6.40 -0.44 19.91
CA LEU A 335 5.43 0.35 20.64
C LEU A 335 6.21 1.17 21.70
N PRO A 336 6.41 2.48 21.46
CA PRO A 336 7.07 3.37 22.41
C PRO A 336 6.33 3.46 23.75
N ALA A 337 7.07 3.57 24.86
CA ALA A 337 6.57 3.61 26.23
C ALA A 337 5.56 4.74 26.46
N ASP A 338 5.77 5.91 25.83
CA ASP A 338 4.89 7.09 25.91
C ASP A 338 3.50 6.83 25.30
N LYS A 339 3.38 5.81 24.43
CA LYS A 339 2.09 5.36 23.87
C LYS A 339 1.46 4.22 24.66
N ILE A 340 2.12 3.67 25.68
CA ILE A 340 1.56 2.59 26.51
C ILE A 340 0.73 3.22 27.64
N THR A 341 -0.55 3.41 27.36
CA THR A 341 -1.54 3.75 28.39
C THR A 341 -1.89 2.52 29.22
N SER A 342 -2.49 2.70 30.39
CA SER A 342 -3.02 1.59 31.21
C SER A 342 -3.94 0.67 30.41
N GLU A 343 -4.76 1.27 29.56
CA GLU A 343 -5.63 0.60 28.61
C GLU A 343 -4.85 -0.28 27.61
N ILE A 344 -3.80 0.25 26.97
CA ILE A 344 -2.98 -0.49 26.02
C ILE A 344 -2.19 -1.60 26.71
N SER A 345 -1.66 -1.35 27.91
CA SER A 345 -0.96 -2.33 28.73
C SER A 345 -1.83 -3.54 29.03
N GLN A 346 -3.07 -3.32 29.51
CA GLN A 346 -4.03 -4.39 29.80
C GLN A 346 -4.43 -5.16 28.53
N MET A 347 -4.71 -4.47 27.43
CA MET A 347 -5.15 -5.13 26.19
C MET A 347 -4.06 -5.98 25.54
N ARG A 348 -2.82 -5.47 25.54
CA ARG A 348 -1.69 -6.12 24.89
C ARG A 348 -0.92 -7.08 25.80
N ASN A 349 -1.21 -7.04 27.10
CA ASN A 349 -0.46 -7.69 28.18
C ASN A 349 1.04 -7.33 28.15
N VAL A 350 1.33 -6.03 28.25
CA VAL A 350 2.68 -5.46 28.25
C VAL A 350 2.92 -4.60 29.49
N PRO A 351 4.14 -4.53 30.04
CA PRO A 351 4.45 -3.68 31.18
C PRO A 351 4.26 -2.19 30.84
N MET A 352 3.86 -1.40 31.83
CA MET A 352 3.77 0.06 31.72
C MET A 352 5.16 0.69 31.83
N GLY A 353 5.39 1.78 31.08
CA GLY A 353 6.60 2.60 31.23
C GLY A 353 7.85 2.08 30.49
N GLU A 354 7.74 0.98 29.75
CA GLU A 354 8.84 0.39 28.98
C GLU A 354 8.51 0.31 27.50
N ASP A 355 9.51 0.51 26.63
CA ASP A 355 9.34 0.29 25.20
C ASP A 355 9.06 -1.19 24.93
N CYS A 356 8.02 -1.48 24.15
CA CYS A 356 7.70 -2.85 23.75
C CYS A 356 8.08 -3.09 22.29
N ALA A 357 9.26 -3.68 22.08
CA ALA A 357 9.69 -4.15 20.77
C ALA A 357 9.14 -5.55 20.48
N SER A 358 8.53 -5.72 19.31
CA SER A 358 8.17 -7.03 18.79
C SER A 358 9.43 -7.67 18.19
N PRO A 359 9.73 -8.94 18.49
CA PRO A 359 10.82 -9.65 17.82
C PRO A 359 10.63 -9.66 16.29
N PRO A 360 11.70 -9.81 15.48
CA PRO A 360 11.59 -9.92 14.03
C PRO A 360 10.93 -11.22 13.57
N ALA A 361 10.94 -12.27 14.40
CA ALA A 361 10.39 -13.59 14.10
C ALA A 361 9.57 -14.15 15.27
N HIS A 362 8.65 -15.06 14.96
CA HIS A 362 7.90 -15.81 15.96
C HIS A 362 8.83 -16.74 16.76
N ARG A 363 8.63 -16.78 18.08
CA ARG A 363 9.44 -17.59 19.02
C ARG A 363 8.68 -18.77 19.64
N ALA A 364 7.41 -18.96 19.26
CA ALA A 364 6.56 -20.01 19.82
C ALA A 364 6.81 -21.41 19.24
N TYR A 365 7.63 -21.53 18.20
CA TYR A 365 7.98 -22.77 17.51
C TYR A 365 9.41 -22.69 16.96
N PRO A 366 10.08 -23.83 16.70
CA PRO A 366 11.39 -23.85 16.04
C PRO A 366 11.32 -23.19 14.66
N PRO A 367 12.34 -22.43 14.21
CA PRO A 367 12.29 -21.68 12.95
C PRO A 367 12.44 -22.59 11.72
N THR A 368 11.50 -23.51 11.54
CA THR A 368 11.42 -24.47 10.45
C THR A 368 10.00 -24.49 9.87
N PRO A 369 9.84 -24.87 8.59
CA PRO A 369 8.52 -25.09 8.01
C PRO A 369 7.60 -25.98 8.86
N GLN A 370 8.12 -27.11 9.34
CA GLN A 370 7.37 -28.06 10.16
C GLN A 370 6.99 -27.46 11.51
N GLY A 371 7.87 -26.67 12.13
CA GLY A 371 7.57 -25.94 13.37
C GLY A 371 6.39 -24.98 13.20
N LEU A 372 6.36 -24.23 12.09
CA LEU A 372 5.25 -23.34 11.75
C LEU A 372 3.94 -24.12 11.54
N LEU A 373 3.98 -25.22 10.78
CA LEU A 373 2.81 -26.05 10.51
C LEU A 373 2.23 -26.67 11.80
N SER A 374 3.08 -27.21 12.68
CA SER A 374 2.66 -27.71 13.99
C SER A 374 2.04 -26.61 14.86
N PHE A 375 2.55 -25.39 14.77
CA PHE A 375 1.97 -24.26 15.49
C PHE A 375 0.59 -23.86 14.94
N ILE A 376 0.38 -23.93 13.63
CA ILE A 376 -0.95 -23.70 13.01
C ILE A 376 -1.97 -24.72 13.53
N VAL A 377 -1.59 -26.00 13.63
CA VAL A 377 -2.45 -27.05 14.23
C VAL A 377 -2.80 -26.71 15.68
N LYS A 378 -1.80 -26.34 16.49
CA LYS A 378 -2.02 -25.92 17.89
C LYS A 378 -2.97 -24.74 18.00
N LEU A 379 -2.83 -23.71 17.14
CA LEU A 379 -3.75 -22.57 17.13
C LEU A 379 -5.17 -22.98 16.75
N ARG A 380 -5.33 -23.91 15.79
CA ARG A 380 -6.64 -24.43 15.38
C ARG A 380 -7.33 -25.15 16.53
N GLU A 381 -6.63 -26.04 17.22
CA GLU A 381 -7.13 -26.75 18.40
C GLU A 381 -7.56 -25.79 19.51
N LEU A 382 -6.67 -24.86 19.89
CA LEU A 382 -6.94 -23.90 20.96
C LEU A 382 -8.09 -22.93 20.63
N SER A 383 -8.31 -22.63 19.33
CA SER A 383 -9.43 -21.80 18.87
C SER A 383 -10.80 -22.51 18.86
N GLY A 384 -10.83 -23.82 19.13
CA GLY A 384 -12.04 -24.64 19.01
C GLY A 384 -12.36 -25.04 17.56
N GLY A 385 -11.36 -25.14 16.69
CA GLY A 385 -11.50 -25.61 15.31
C GLY A 385 -11.88 -24.53 14.29
N LYS A 386 -11.49 -23.27 14.53
CA LYS A 386 -11.68 -22.16 13.58
C LYS A 386 -10.60 -22.16 12.49
N PRO A 387 -10.85 -21.57 11.31
CA PRO A 387 -9.84 -21.43 10.26
C PRO A 387 -8.61 -20.68 10.74
N VAL A 388 -7.44 -21.25 10.46
CA VAL A 388 -6.14 -20.67 10.78
C VAL A 388 -5.30 -20.53 9.52
N GLY A 389 -4.87 -19.31 9.25
CA GLY A 389 -4.03 -18.99 8.10
C GLY A 389 -2.78 -18.21 8.48
N ILE A 390 -1.94 -17.95 7.48
CA ILE A 390 -0.74 -17.14 7.62
C ILE A 390 -0.83 -15.90 6.73
N LYS A 391 -0.20 -14.81 7.15
CA LYS A 391 -0.02 -13.60 6.34
C LYS A 391 1.45 -13.31 6.09
N LEU A 392 1.82 -13.08 4.84
CA LEU A 392 3.19 -12.76 4.46
C LEU A 392 3.25 -11.83 3.25
N CYS A 393 4.22 -10.92 3.27
CA CYS A 393 4.81 -10.37 2.06
C CYS A 393 5.88 -11.34 1.58
N VAL A 394 5.81 -11.73 0.30
CA VAL A 394 6.76 -12.68 -0.28
C VAL A 394 8.15 -12.04 -0.29
N GLY A 395 9.10 -12.72 0.35
CA GLY A 395 10.51 -12.35 0.41
C GLY A 395 11.36 -13.40 -0.30
N ARG A 396 12.08 -14.22 0.49
CA ARG A 396 12.87 -15.35 0.01
C ARG A 396 11.97 -16.46 -0.56
N VAL A 397 12.14 -16.74 -1.85
CA VAL A 397 11.29 -17.70 -2.58
C VAL A 397 11.62 -19.15 -2.20
N ASP A 398 12.86 -19.42 -1.84
CA ASP A 398 13.33 -20.71 -1.32
C ASP A 398 12.62 -21.09 -0.01
N GLU A 399 12.50 -20.16 0.94
CA GLU A 399 11.78 -20.40 2.20
C GLU A 399 10.28 -20.66 1.98
N LEU A 400 9.66 -19.88 1.09
CA LEU A 400 8.26 -20.09 0.70
C LEU A 400 8.07 -21.46 0.05
N THR A 401 8.99 -21.85 -0.83
CA THR A 401 8.91 -23.14 -1.54
C THR A 401 9.13 -24.30 -0.57
N ALA A 402 10.09 -24.17 0.36
CA ALA A 402 10.30 -25.14 1.44
C ALA A 402 9.06 -25.30 2.34
N LEU A 403 8.36 -24.19 2.62
CA LEU A 403 7.11 -24.22 3.37
C LEU A 403 6.00 -24.96 2.62
N ILE A 404 5.80 -24.67 1.33
CA ILE A 404 4.80 -25.37 0.50
C ILE A 404 5.16 -26.85 0.34
N HIS A 405 6.44 -27.18 0.18
CA HIS A 405 6.91 -28.56 0.18
C HIS A 405 6.60 -29.27 1.50
N ALA A 406 6.83 -28.62 2.65
CA ALA A 406 6.46 -29.17 3.95
C ALA A 406 4.93 -29.37 4.10
N MET A 407 4.11 -28.45 3.58
CA MET A 407 2.65 -28.61 3.56
C MET A 407 2.22 -29.82 2.75
N GLN A 408 2.86 -30.04 1.60
CA GLN A 408 2.57 -31.16 0.73
C GLN A 408 3.00 -32.49 1.37
N SER A 409 4.20 -32.55 1.95
CA SER A 409 4.77 -33.81 2.47
C SER A 409 4.17 -34.24 3.82
N THR A 410 3.87 -33.28 4.70
CA THR A 410 3.22 -33.57 5.99
C THR A 410 1.71 -33.69 5.89
N GLY A 411 1.11 -33.16 4.82
CA GLY A 411 -0.34 -33.04 4.68
C GLY A 411 -0.97 -31.95 5.56
N ILE A 412 -0.20 -31.28 6.42
CA ILE A 412 -0.66 -30.20 7.29
C ILE A 412 -0.68 -28.89 6.49
N LYS A 413 -1.84 -28.23 6.43
CA LYS A 413 -2.05 -27.02 5.63
C LYS A 413 -2.72 -25.92 6.46
N PRO A 414 -2.34 -24.64 6.27
CA PRO A 414 -3.19 -23.54 6.71
C PRO A 414 -4.48 -23.53 5.87
N ASP A 415 -5.54 -22.99 6.45
CA ASP A 415 -6.83 -22.84 5.77
C ASP A 415 -6.80 -21.71 4.72
N PHE A 416 -5.91 -20.73 4.92
CA PHE A 416 -5.66 -19.65 3.97
C PHE A 416 -4.25 -19.09 4.07
N ILE A 417 -3.80 -18.47 2.98
CA ILE A 417 -2.56 -17.69 2.92
C ILE A 417 -2.90 -16.29 2.42
N THR A 418 -2.61 -15.28 3.24
CA THR A 418 -2.74 -13.87 2.88
C THR A 418 -1.43 -13.35 2.30
N ILE A 419 -1.45 -12.97 1.04
CA ILE A 419 -0.32 -12.39 0.30
C ILE A 419 -0.44 -10.86 0.38
N ASP A 420 0.45 -10.25 1.15
CA ASP A 420 0.51 -8.80 1.33
C ASP A 420 1.60 -8.20 0.43
N GLY A 421 1.24 -7.44 -0.59
CA GLY A 421 2.23 -6.85 -1.50
C GLY A 421 3.12 -5.81 -0.82
N GLY A 422 4.38 -5.71 -1.25
CA GLY A 422 5.37 -4.73 -0.78
C GLY A 422 4.86 -3.29 -0.80
N GLU A 423 3.92 -2.97 -1.70
CA GLU A 423 3.24 -1.67 -1.77
C GLU A 423 2.24 -1.41 -0.62
N GLY A 424 2.13 -2.31 0.36
CA GLY A 424 1.27 -2.24 1.53
C GLY A 424 1.40 -0.95 2.34
N GLY A 425 0.38 -0.64 3.16
CA GLY A 425 0.40 0.54 4.02
C GLY A 425 1.04 0.27 5.39
N THR A 426 1.46 1.34 6.07
CA THR A 426 1.86 1.29 7.49
C THR A 426 1.60 2.62 8.17
N GLY A 427 1.34 2.59 9.48
CA GLY A 427 1.32 3.78 10.31
C GLY A 427 2.73 4.33 10.57
N ALA A 428 3.75 3.46 10.58
CA ALA A 428 5.15 3.80 10.77
C ALA A 428 6.07 2.68 10.22
N ALA A 429 6.99 3.05 9.35
CA ALA A 429 8.12 2.22 8.92
C ALA A 429 9.28 3.12 8.44
N PRO A 430 10.53 2.63 8.48
CA PRO A 430 11.63 3.25 7.76
C PRO A 430 11.36 3.28 6.25
N VAL A 431 11.83 4.33 5.58
CA VAL A 431 11.55 4.57 4.15
C VAL A 431 12.18 3.48 3.28
N GLU A 432 13.37 3.01 3.65
CA GLU A 432 14.12 1.96 2.97
C GLU A 432 13.33 0.65 2.93
N PHE A 433 12.66 0.32 4.03
CA PHE A 433 11.81 -0.87 4.10
C PHE A 433 10.58 -0.73 3.21
N SER A 434 9.90 0.41 3.27
CA SER A 434 8.66 0.61 2.51
C SER A 434 8.86 0.72 0.99
N ASN A 435 10.03 1.15 0.54
CA ASN A 435 10.29 1.36 -0.90
C ASN A 435 11.10 0.24 -1.54
N SER A 436 11.84 -0.56 -0.77
CA SER A 436 12.85 -1.47 -1.33
C SER A 436 12.77 -2.92 -0.82
N VAL A 437 11.88 -3.24 0.12
CA VAL A 437 11.79 -4.58 0.72
C VAL A 437 10.41 -5.18 0.52
N GLY A 438 10.35 -6.34 -0.15
CA GLY A 438 9.14 -7.11 -0.37
C GLY A 438 8.71 -7.18 -1.83
N MET A 439 8.18 -8.33 -2.25
CA MET A 439 7.64 -8.53 -3.60
C MET A 439 6.29 -7.81 -3.75
N PRO A 440 6.01 -7.16 -4.89
CA PRO A 440 4.70 -6.57 -5.12
C PRO A 440 3.58 -7.63 -5.17
N MET A 441 2.35 -7.20 -4.91
CA MET A 441 1.22 -8.13 -4.70
C MET A 441 0.98 -9.07 -5.89
N MET A 442 1.05 -8.59 -7.14
CA MET A 442 0.73 -9.42 -8.31
C MET A 442 1.76 -10.53 -8.52
N GLU A 443 3.04 -10.22 -8.44
CA GLU A 443 4.15 -11.16 -8.54
C GLU A 443 4.08 -12.19 -7.41
N GLY A 444 3.81 -11.74 -6.19
CA GLY A 444 3.61 -12.62 -5.03
C GLY A 444 2.42 -13.57 -5.23
N LEU A 445 1.29 -13.06 -5.71
CA LEU A 445 0.10 -13.85 -6.03
C LEU A 445 0.38 -14.93 -7.07
N ILE A 446 0.98 -14.55 -8.21
CA ILE A 446 1.30 -15.48 -9.30
C ILE A 446 2.24 -16.58 -8.81
N LEU A 447 3.26 -16.22 -8.03
CA LEU A 447 4.24 -17.17 -7.51
C LEU A 447 3.62 -18.15 -6.51
N VAL A 448 2.89 -17.66 -5.50
CA VAL A 448 2.26 -18.53 -4.49
C VAL A 448 1.19 -19.41 -5.13
N ASN A 449 0.32 -18.84 -5.98
CA ASN A 449 -0.69 -19.61 -6.69
C ASN A 449 -0.05 -20.69 -7.57
N GLY A 450 1.00 -20.35 -8.33
CA GLY A 450 1.72 -21.30 -9.17
C GLY A 450 2.40 -22.43 -8.39
N LEU A 451 3.05 -22.13 -7.26
CA LEU A 451 3.69 -23.12 -6.39
C LEU A 451 2.65 -24.05 -5.75
N LEU A 452 1.55 -23.51 -5.21
CA LEU A 452 0.47 -24.32 -4.63
C LEU A 452 -0.18 -25.23 -5.67
N ARG A 453 -0.38 -24.74 -6.89
CA ARG A 453 -0.91 -25.54 -8.00
C ARG A 453 0.06 -26.64 -8.39
N GLY A 454 1.31 -26.29 -8.64
CA GLY A 454 2.36 -27.23 -9.00
C GLY A 454 2.59 -28.32 -7.95
N ALA A 455 2.43 -27.99 -6.66
CA ALA A 455 2.49 -28.92 -5.54
C ALA A 455 1.20 -29.74 -5.34
N GLY A 456 0.14 -29.47 -6.11
CA GLY A 456 -1.11 -30.22 -6.05
C GLY A 456 -2.02 -29.91 -4.85
N ILE A 457 -1.78 -28.81 -4.13
CA ILE A 457 -2.48 -28.48 -2.87
C ILE A 457 -3.27 -27.16 -2.93
N ARG A 458 -3.40 -26.55 -4.12
CA ARG A 458 -4.09 -25.26 -4.30
C ARG A 458 -5.56 -25.26 -3.86
N GLU A 459 -6.26 -26.38 -4.05
CA GLU A 459 -7.70 -26.47 -3.74
C GLU A 459 -7.99 -26.48 -2.24
N ASP A 460 -7.01 -26.88 -1.43
CA ASP A 460 -7.14 -26.96 0.03
C ASP A 460 -6.93 -25.61 0.74
N ILE A 461 -6.31 -24.64 0.05
CA ILE A 461 -5.83 -23.40 0.66
C ILE A 461 -6.43 -22.20 -0.07
N LYS A 462 -7.14 -21.34 0.66
CA LYS A 462 -7.66 -20.08 0.12
C LYS A 462 -6.56 -19.02 0.04
N ILE A 463 -6.44 -18.33 -1.08
CA ILE A 463 -5.50 -17.21 -1.23
C ILE A 463 -6.25 -15.90 -0.99
N ILE A 464 -5.82 -15.17 0.04
CA ILE A 464 -6.28 -13.81 0.29
C ILE A 464 -5.19 -12.86 -0.21
N VAL A 465 -5.56 -11.75 -0.84
CA VAL A 465 -4.56 -10.73 -1.23
C VAL A 465 -4.83 -9.40 -0.57
N SER A 466 -3.77 -8.70 -0.20
CA SER A 466 -3.82 -7.29 0.15
C SER A 466 -2.66 -6.53 -0.53
N GLY A 467 -2.95 -5.36 -1.08
CA GLY A 467 -1.97 -4.61 -1.86
C GLY A 467 -2.67 -3.68 -2.84
N LYS A 468 -2.85 -2.43 -2.43
CA LYS A 468 -3.54 -1.38 -3.21
C LYS A 468 -4.88 -1.78 -3.87
N ILE A 469 -5.62 -2.75 -3.30
CA ILE A 469 -6.98 -3.07 -3.74
C ILE A 469 -7.93 -1.93 -3.34
N LEU A 470 -8.48 -1.23 -4.32
CA LEU A 470 -9.36 -0.07 -4.11
C LEU A 470 -10.55 -0.07 -5.07
N SER A 471 -10.30 -0.32 -6.36
CA SER A 471 -11.34 -0.29 -7.40
C SER A 471 -11.96 -1.67 -7.63
N ALA A 472 -13.13 -1.70 -8.26
CA ALA A 472 -13.76 -2.95 -8.68
C ALA A 472 -12.86 -3.74 -9.64
N PHE A 473 -12.25 -3.06 -10.62
CA PHE A 473 -11.28 -3.65 -11.53
C PHE A 473 -10.05 -4.23 -10.82
N SER A 474 -9.56 -3.58 -9.76
CA SER A 474 -8.44 -4.11 -8.97
C SER A 474 -8.76 -5.43 -8.27
N MET A 475 -10.03 -5.67 -7.92
CA MET A 475 -10.48 -6.96 -7.39
C MET A 475 -10.61 -8.01 -8.50
N VAL A 476 -11.28 -7.65 -9.60
CA VAL A 476 -11.47 -8.55 -10.77
C VAL A 476 -10.14 -9.06 -11.32
N ARG A 477 -9.14 -8.19 -11.46
CA ARG A 477 -7.80 -8.61 -11.92
C ARG A 477 -7.10 -9.56 -10.93
N ALA A 478 -7.31 -9.37 -9.63
CA ALA A 478 -6.70 -10.22 -8.61
C ALA A 478 -7.37 -11.60 -8.56
N TRP A 479 -8.70 -11.65 -8.66
CA TRP A 479 -9.45 -12.90 -8.78
C TRP A 479 -9.06 -13.67 -10.04
N ALA A 480 -8.92 -12.99 -11.19
CA ALA A 480 -8.44 -13.59 -12.43
C ALA A 480 -7.04 -14.21 -12.32
N LEU A 481 -6.16 -13.67 -11.48
CA LEU A 481 -4.83 -14.22 -11.19
C LEU A 481 -4.84 -15.35 -10.14
N GLY A 482 -6.00 -15.66 -9.55
CA GLY A 482 -6.20 -16.78 -8.64
C GLY A 482 -6.31 -16.40 -7.17
N ALA A 483 -6.60 -15.15 -6.82
CA ALA A 483 -7.00 -14.79 -5.45
C ALA A 483 -8.45 -15.26 -5.18
N ASP A 484 -8.71 -15.84 -4.01
CA ASP A 484 -10.07 -16.18 -3.57
C ASP A 484 -10.74 -14.99 -2.86
N VAL A 485 -9.99 -14.15 -2.15
CA VAL A 485 -10.52 -13.01 -1.37
C VAL A 485 -9.60 -11.80 -1.49
N CYS A 486 -10.19 -10.61 -1.54
CA CYS A 486 -9.46 -9.35 -1.49
C CYS A 486 -9.61 -8.66 -0.12
N ASN A 487 -8.50 -8.18 0.42
CA ASN A 487 -8.45 -7.36 1.62
C ASN A 487 -7.94 -5.95 1.29
N SER A 488 -8.60 -4.94 1.85
CA SER A 488 -8.17 -3.55 1.74
C SER A 488 -8.05 -2.88 3.09
N ALA A 489 -6.96 -2.16 3.31
CA ALA A 489 -6.80 -1.27 4.47
C ALA A 489 -7.09 0.18 4.07
N ARG A 490 -6.27 0.72 3.16
CA ARG A 490 -6.28 2.15 2.82
C ARG A 490 -7.57 2.61 2.15
N ALA A 491 -8.24 1.78 1.35
CA ALA A 491 -9.53 2.14 0.76
C ALA A 491 -10.62 2.31 1.84
N PHE A 492 -10.62 1.44 2.86
CA PHE A 492 -11.48 1.60 4.03
C PHE A 492 -11.08 2.81 4.88
N LEU A 493 -9.80 3.16 5.00
CA LEU A 493 -9.40 4.44 5.62
C LEU A 493 -9.95 5.65 4.86
N PHE A 494 -9.96 5.63 3.52
CA PHE A 494 -10.61 6.68 2.73
C PHE A 494 -12.13 6.71 2.94
N SER A 495 -12.77 5.54 3.10
CA SER A 495 -14.19 5.45 3.46
C SER A 495 -14.50 6.10 4.82
N LEU A 496 -13.59 6.02 5.81
CA LEU A 496 -13.69 6.76 7.07
C LEU A 496 -13.48 8.27 6.88
N GLY A 497 -12.70 8.65 5.88
CA GLY A 497 -12.42 10.05 5.53
C GLY A 497 -10.94 10.42 5.62
N CYS A 498 -10.01 9.46 5.60
CA CYS A 498 -8.60 9.75 5.45
C CYS A 498 -8.38 10.64 4.23
N ILE A 499 -7.59 11.71 4.39
CA ILE A 499 -7.27 12.66 3.31
C ILE A 499 -5.85 12.45 2.74
N GLN A 500 -5.20 11.33 3.08
CA GLN A 500 -3.78 11.06 2.74
C GLN A 500 -2.84 12.16 3.26
N ALA A 501 -3.05 12.63 4.50
CA ALA A 501 -2.19 13.65 5.11
C ALA A 501 -0.77 13.16 5.41
N LEU A 502 -0.51 11.83 5.35
CA LEU A 502 0.78 11.19 5.64
C LEU A 502 1.39 11.53 7.02
N LYS A 503 0.54 11.91 7.98
CA LYS A 503 0.91 12.26 9.37
C LYS A 503 0.62 11.13 10.37
N CYS A 504 0.48 9.89 9.90
CA CYS A 504 -0.02 8.77 10.69
C CYS A 504 0.86 8.43 11.91
N ASN A 505 2.19 8.56 11.77
CA ASN A 505 3.17 8.31 12.84
C ASN A 505 3.24 9.43 13.88
N SER A 506 2.77 10.64 13.54
CA SER A 506 2.96 11.86 14.34
C SER A 506 1.94 12.09 15.45
N ASN A 507 0.91 11.23 15.55
CA ASN A 507 -0.25 11.42 16.42
C ASN A 507 -1.13 12.64 16.07
N LYS A 508 -0.87 13.37 14.98
CA LYS A 508 -1.59 14.59 14.58
C LYS A 508 -2.51 14.38 13.37
N CYS A 509 -3.22 13.25 13.33
CA CYS A 509 -4.14 12.94 12.24
C CYS A 509 -5.33 13.91 12.24
N PRO A 510 -5.50 14.75 11.21
CA PRO A 510 -6.53 15.80 11.21
C PRO A 510 -7.96 15.24 11.11
N THR A 511 -8.10 13.97 10.73
CA THR A 511 -9.41 13.32 10.55
C THR A 511 -9.77 12.37 11.70
N GLY A 512 -8.98 12.34 12.78
CA GLY A 512 -9.25 11.50 13.96
C GLY A 512 -9.05 9.99 13.75
N ILE A 513 -8.44 9.56 12.64
CA ILE A 513 -8.28 8.13 12.29
C ILE A 513 -7.06 7.50 12.97
N THR A 514 -5.89 8.14 12.85
CA THR A 514 -4.61 7.61 13.34
C THR A 514 -4.02 8.52 14.42
N THR A 515 -4.77 8.68 15.50
CA THR A 515 -4.40 9.54 16.63
C THR A 515 -5.03 9.02 17.91
N SER A 516 -4.37 9.26 19.03
CA SER A 516 -4.86 9.05 20.38
C SER A 516 -5.26 10.36 21.06
N ASP A 517 -5.18 11.51 20.36
CA ASP A 517 -5.59 12.82 20.88
C ASP A 517 -7.12 12.93 20.90
N PRO A 518 -7.77 13.05 22.07
CA PRO A 518 -9.23 13.15 22.18
C PRO A 518 -9.84 14.28 21.34
N ASN A 519 -9.15 15.43 21.22
CA ASN A 519 -9.63 16.60 20.48
C ASN A 519 -9.68 16.36 18.97
N LEU A 520 -8.80 15.48 18.46
CA LEU A 520 -8.81 15.07 17.07
C LEU A 520 -9.73 13.87 16.84
N MET A 521 -9.74 12.90 17.77
CA MET A 521 -10.57 11.71 17.69
C MET A 521 -12.06 12.05 17.63
N GLN A 522 -12.53 13.04 18.40
CA GLN A 522 -13.94 13.45 18.41
C GLN A 522 -14.49 13.86 17.03
N GLY A 523 -13.62 14.30 16.11
CA GLY A 523 -14.00 14.63 14.72
C GLY A 523 -14.44 13.42 13.89
N LEU A 524 -14.19 12.20 14.37
CA LEU A 524 -14.59 10.96 13.70
C LEU A 524 -15.87 10.40 14.32
N ASP A 525 -17.04 10.76 13.79
CA ASP A 525 -18.31 10.21 14.25
C ASP A 525 -18.49 8.71 13.88
N VAL A 526 -18.64 7.84 14.89
CA VAL A 526 -18.68 6.38 14.69
C VAL A 526 -19.90 5.94 13.88
N ILE A 527 -21.06 6.54 14.13
CA ILE A 527 -22.34 6.15 13.51
C ILE A 527 -22.33 6.53 12.03
N GLU A 528 -21.91 7.75 11.69
CA GLU A 528 -21.84 8.19 10.31
C GLU A 528 -20.70 7.51 9.56
N LYS A 529 -19.53 7.32 10.19
CA LYS A 529 -18.41 6.62 9.54
C LYS A 529 -18.69 5.14 9.31
N SER A 530 -19.44 4.45 10.18
CA SER A 530 -19.79 3.04 9.96
C SER A 530 -20.69 2.87 8.74
N LYS A 531 -21.67 3.77 8.53
CA LYS A 531 -22.50 3.78 7.32
C LYS A 531 -21.65 3.98 6.06
N ARG A 532 -20.61 4.82 6.14
CA ARG A 532 -19.68 5.04 5.02
C ARG A 532 -18.84 3.82 4.69
N VAL A 533 -18.37 3.11 5.72
CA VAL A 533 -17.64 1.83 5.59
C VAL A 533 -18.52 0.78 4.91
N TYR A 534 -19.76 0.61 5.40
CA TYR A 534 -20.75 -0.30 4.82
C TYR A 534 -21.04 0.02 3.34
N ARG A 535 -21.36 1.29 3.02
CA ARG A 535 -21.66 1.71 1.65
C ARG A 535 -20.47 1.51 0.71
N PHE A 536 -19.26 1.84 1.16
CA PHE A 536 -18.06 1.64 0.36
C PHE A 536 -17.87 0.16 -0.02
N HIS A 537 -18.03 -0.75 0.95
CA HIS A 537 -17.95 -2.19 0.72
C HIS A 537 -19.03 -2.65 -0.27
N ASN A 538 -20.30 -2.40 0.05
CA ASN A 538 -21.45 -2.84 -0.75
C ASN A 538 -21.37 -2.33 -2.20
N THR A 539 -21.09 -1.04 -2.38
CA THR A 539 -20.98 -0.44 -3.72
C THR A 539 -19.77 -0.97 -4.48
N SER A 540 -18.65 -1.23 -3.79
CA SER A 540 -17.46 -1.75 -4.46
C SER A 540 -17.63 -3.17 -4.95
N LEU A 541 -18.28 -4.04 -4.17
CA LEU A 541 -18.61 -5.39 -4.59
C LEU A 541 -19.67 -5.40 -5.69
N HIS A 542 -20.74 -4.62 -5.55
CA HIS A 542 -21.76 -4.52 -6.58
C HIS A 542 -21.17 -4.17 -7.95
N VAL A 543 -20.33 -3.13 -8.03
CA VAL A 543 -19.66 -2.75 -9.28
C VAL A 543 -18.67 -3.83 -9.76
N ALA A 544 -18.06 -4.60 -8.86
CA ALA A 544 -17.21 -5.72 -9.25
C ALA A 544 -18.03 -6.87 -9.86
N MET A 545 -19.20 -7.17 -9.30
CA MET A 545 -20.14 -8.15 -9.85
C MET A 545 -20.70 -7.68 -11.20
N GLU A 546 -20.99 -6.38 -11.37
CA GLU A 546 -21.36 -5.80 -12.67
C GLU A 546 -20.25 -5.97 -13.71
N LEU A 547 -18.98 -5.77 -13.34
CA LEU A 547 -17.86 -6.02 -14.26
C LEU A 547 -17.75 -7.49 -14.66
N VAL A 548 -17.91 -8.42 -13.71
CA VAL A 548 -17.91 -9.87 -13.98
C VAL A 548 -19.07 -10.23 -14.91
N GLY A 549 -20.27 -9.71 -14.63
CA GLY A 549 -21.45 -9.88 -15.47
C GLY A 549 -21.29 -9.30 -16.88
N ALA A 550 -20.68 -8.11 -16.99
CA ALA A 550 -20.38 -7.48 -18.27
C ALA A 550 -19.42 -8.33 -19.11
N MET A 551 -18.57 -9.14 -18.48
CA MET A 551 -17.68 -10.10 -19.15
C MET A 551 -18.39 -11.40 -19.55
N GLY A 552 -19.69 -11.54 -19.28
CA GLY A 552 -20.50 -12.74 -19.57
C GLY A 552 -20.32 -13.87 -18.56
N LEU A 553 -19.81 -13.57 -17.36
CA LEU A 553 -19.63 -14.53 -16.29
C LEU A 553 -20.72 -14.35 -15.22
N ASP A 554 -21.27 -15.45 -14.73
CA ASP A 554 -22.29 -15.54 -13.69
C ASP A 554 -21.70 -15.82 -12.29
N ASP A 555 -20.39 -16.06 -12.20
CA ASP A 555 -19.66 -16.36 -10.96
C ASP A 555 -18.24 -15.77 -11.05
N PRO A 556 -17.80 -14.94 -10.08
CA PRO A 556 -16.45 -14.40 -10.06
C PRO A 556 -15.35 -15.46 -10.00
N HIS A 557 -15.63 -16.68 -9.52
CA HIS A 557 -14.65 -17.78 -9.51
C HIS A 557 -14.39 -18.36 -10.91
N LYS A 558 -15.18 -18.02 -11.93
CA LYS A 558 -14.92 -18.35 -13.34
C LYS A 558 -13.93 -17.38 -14.00
N LEU A 559 -13.49 -16.34 -13.29
CA LEU A 559 -12.44 -15.45 -13.78
C LEU A 559 -11.12 -16.20 -13.93
N GLU A 560 -10.65 -16.24 -15.16
CA GLU A 560 -9.34 -16.77 -15.55
C GLU A 560 -8.40 -15.63 -16.03
N PRO A 561 -7.07 -15.83 -16.01
CA PRO A 561 -6.12 -14.80 -16.46
C PRO A 561 -6.38 -14.30 -17.89
N ARG A 562 -6.93 -15.14 -18.78
CA ARG A 562 -7.26 -14.74 -20.16
C ARG A 562 -8.24 -13.58 -20.28
N HIS A 563 -9.01 -13.30 -19.23
CA HIS A 563 -10.01 -12.24 -19.28
C HIS A 563 -9.46 -10.83 -19.05
N ILE A 564 -8.20 -10.72 -18.61
CA ILE A 564 -7.54 -9.43 -18.38
C ILE A 564 -6.49 -9.21 -19.46
N MET A 565 -6.59 -8.07 -20.12
CA MET A 565 -5.66 -7.64 -21.16
C MET A 565 -4.68 -6.62 -20.58
N LYS A 566 -3.45 -6.62 -21.09
CA LYS A 566 -2.42 -5.63 -20.79
C LYS A 566 -1.68 -5.22 -22.03
N ARG A 567 -1.52 -3.91 -22.20
CA ARG A 567 -0.61 -3.36 -23.20
C ARG A 567 0.83 -3.52 -22.71
N VAL A 568 1.61 -4.39 -23.35
CA VAL A 568 3.01 -4.67 -22.95
C VAL A 568 4.02 -3.82 -23.71
N SER A 569 3.65 -3.34 -24.90
CA SER A 569 4.42 -2.38 -25.69
C SER A 569 3.46 -1.52 -26.52
N ASN A 570 4.00 -0.56 -27.29
CA ASN A 570 3.18 0.28 -28.16
C ASN A 570 2.42 -0.53 -29.23
N THR A 571 2.91 -1.71 -29.59
CA THR A 571 2.37 -2.54 -30.68
C THR A 571 1.80 -3.87 -30.21
N GLU A 572 2.03 -4.26 -28.96
CA GLU A 572 1.70 -5.60 -28.45
C GLU A 572 0.79 -5.51 -27.22
N VAL A 573 -0.29 -6.29 -27.28
CA VAL A 573 -1.24 -6.51 -26.19
C VAL A 573 -1.24 -8.00 -25.89
N LYS A 574 -1.18 -8.35 -24.61
CA LYS A 574 -1.25 -9.74 -24.14
C LYS A 574 -2.34 -9.89 -23.10
N THR A 575 -2.94 -11.06 -23.04
CA THR A 575 -3.71 -11.51 -21.88
C THR A 575 -2.79 -11.75 -20.68
N PHE A 576 -3.33 -11.76 -19.46
CA PHE A 576 -2.55 -12.21 -18.31
C PHE A 576 -2.16 -13.68 -18.43
N GLU A 577 -2.92 -14.51 -19.14
CA GLU A 577 -2.57 -15.92 -19.37
C GLU A 577 -1.29 -16.07 -20.19
N GLU A 578 -1.14 -15.28 -21.26
CA GLU A 578 0.08 -15.29 -22.09
C GLU A 578 1.30 -14.76 -21.35
N MET A 579 1.12 -13.75 -20.48
CA MET A 579 2.20 -13.19 -19.67
C MET A 579 2.59 -14.09 -18.49
N TYR A 580 1.60 -14.74 -17.89
CA TYR A 580 1.73 -15.54 -16.67
C TYR A 580 1.05 -16.90 -16.84
N PRO A 581 1.64 -17.82 -17.64
CA PRO A 581 1.03 -19.12 -17.88
C PRO A 581 0.77 -19.89 -16.59
N SER A 582 -0.42 -20.49 -16.50
CA SER A 582 -0.84 -21.24 -15.32
C SER A 582 0.03 -22.50 -15.14
N VAL A 583 0.48 -22.74 -13.91
CA VAL A 583 1.18 -23.98 -13.55
C VAL A 583 0.14 -25.11 -13.48
N PRO A 584 0.32 -26.23 -14.22
CA PRO A 584 -0.61 -27.36 -14.13
C PRO A 584 -0.60 -27.99 -12.73
N MET A 585 -1.77 -28.46 -12.28
CA MET A 585 -1.92 -29.08 -10.96
C MET A 585 -1.01 -30.30 -10.81
N GLY A 586 -0.25 -30.36 -9.70
CA GLY A 586 0.65 -31.48 -9.38
C GLY A 586 1.87 -31.62 -10.28
N SER A 587 2.09 -30.70 -11.23
CA SER A 587 3.17 -30.82 -12.23
C SER A 587 4.58 -30.84 -11.64
N LEU A 588 4.80 -30.16 -10.50
CA LEU A 588 6.11 -30.14 -9.83
C LEU A 588 6.47 -31.48 -9.20
N LEU A 589 5.45 -32.25 -8.78
CA LEU A 589 5.62 -33.57 -8.16
C LEU A 589 6.13 -34.63 -9.16
N VAL A 590 5.82 -34.44 -10.45
CA VAL A 590 6.16 -35.38 -11.52
C VAL A 590 7.28 -34.86 -12.43
N GLY A 591 7.95 -33.77 -12.07
CA GLY A 591 9.04 -33.19 -12.84
C GLY A 591 8.62 -32.57 -14.17
N LYS A 592 7.33 -32.21 -14.34
CA LYS A 592 6.76 -31.63 -15.57
C LYS A 592 6.31 -30.18 -15.37
N GLY A 593 6.71 -29.54 -14.27
CA GLY A 593 6.39 -28.13 -14.03
C GLY A 593 7.16 -27.18 -14.94
N PRO A 594 6.72 -25.93 -15.09
CA PRO A 594 7.50 -24.92 -15.80
C PRO A 594 8.87 -24.74 -15.17
N LYS A 595 9.92 -24.61 -16.00
CA LYS A 595 11.33 -24.63 -15.58
C LYS A 595 11.64 -23.78 -14.35
N ARG A 596 11.11 -22.54 -14.29
CA ARG A 596 11.31 -21.63 -13.15
C ARG A 596 10.78 -22.20 -11.83
N PHE A 597 9.59 -22.79 -11.84
CA PHE A 597 8.97 -23.36 -10.64
C PHE A 597 9.60 -24.72 -10.29
N GLN A 598 9.94 -25.54 -11.30
CA GLN A 598 10.56 -26.85 -11.08
C GLN A 598 11.93 -26.72 -10.38
N LEU A 599 12.77 -25.77 -10.81
CA LEU A 599 14.07 -25.54 -10.18
C LEU A 599 13.94 -25.18 -8.69
N LEU A 600 12.99 -24.29 -8.34
CA LEU A 600 12.72 -23.92 -6.96
C LEU A 600 12.23 -25.11 -6.13
N TRP A 601 11.35 -25.92 -6.73
CA TRP A 601 10.81 -27.12 -6.08
C TRP A 601 11.88 -28.16 -5.80
N ASP A 602 12.70 -28.49 -6.81
CA ASP A 602 13.77 -29.48 -6.69
C ASP A 602 14.83 -29.06 -5.66
N GLU A 603 15.15 -27.76 -5.60
CA GLU A 603 16.05 -27.21 -4.57
C GLU A 603 15.46 -27.34 -3.16
N ALA A 604 14.17 -27.04 -2.99
CA ALA A 604 13.49 -27.21 -1.70
C ALA A 604 13.45 -28.69 -1.25
N VAL A 605 13.17 -29.62 -2.17
CA VAL A 605 13.21 -31.07 -1.91
C VAL A 605 14.60 -31.50 -1.48
N LYS A 606 15.65 -31.07 -2.21
CA LYS A 606 17.04 -31.39 -1.90
C LYS A 606 17.43 -30.88 -0.50
N ASN A 607 17.11 -29.62 -0.21
CA ASN A 607 17.45 -29.00 1.08
C ASN A 607 16.73 -29.68 2.24
N ALA A 608 15.47 -30.12 2.04
CA ALA A 608 14.73 -30.88 3.04
C ALA A 608 15.34 -32.26 3.31
N ALA A 609 15.90 -32.92 2.29
CA ALA A 609 16.58 -34.21 2.44
C ALA A 609 17.95 -34.11 3.15
N THR A 610 18.58 -32.93 3.12
CA THR A 610 19.88 -32.66 3.78
C THR A 610 19.76 -31.93 5.11
N ALA A 611 18.54 -31.55 5.53
CA ALA A 611 18.33 -30.88 6.80
C ALA A 611 18.55 -31.90 7.96
N PRO A 612 19.39 -31.57 8.96
CA PRO A 612 19.75 -32.48 10.04
C PRO A 612 18.58 -32.84 10.95
#